data_AF-X0Y8Z2-F1
#
_entry.id   AF-X0Y8Z2-F1
#
_cell.length_a   1.000
_cell.length_b   1.000
_cell.length_c   1.000
_cell.angle_alpha   90.00
_cell.angle_beta   90.00
_cell.angle_gamma   90.00
#
_symmetry.space_group_name_H-M   'P 1'
#
loop_
_entity.id
_entity.type
_entity.pdbx_description
1 polymer ?
#
loop_
_entity_poly.entity_id
_entity_poly.type
_entity_poly.pdbx_seq_one_letter_code
_entity_poly.pdbx_strand_id
1 'polypeptide(L)'
;EKDPGKVDELLGLLISATYPQERVDPVGAFFSTLESLSQDSPVETRRRVAEALPGLLRLDVDGGMRLIEILRRDWDERWKSDIRRRAIEALPSLVPDDRSVVEEQLRLVDMDEIYTVIAIVEVLHHLRASGRHVRRTERLFENLVQDLRESRYEENEVAATVVLWDVLKAADADKASARGLFERYMNDENVYIQVSLARNIRLL
;
A
#
# COMPACT_ATOMS: atom_id res chain seq x y z
N GLU A 1 -22.73 13.50 10.14
CA GLU A 1 -22.17 13.55 11.51
C GLU A 1 -21.03 12.54 11.56
N LYS A 2 -19.86 12.94 12.10
CA LYS A 2 -18.68 12.07 12.25
C LYS A 2 -18.90 11.20 13.49
N ASP A 3 -19.79 10.22 13.37
CA ASP A 3 -20.13 9.32 14.47
C ASP A 3 -19.56 7.93 14.18
N PRO A 4 -18.50 7.49 14.89
CA PRO A 4 -18.02 6.12 14.81
C PRO A 4 -19.11 5.08 15.09
N GLY A 5 -20.13 5.39 15.91
CA GLY A 5 -21.28 4.52 16.15
C GLY A 5 -22.10 4.23 14.90
N LYS A 6 -22.08 5.14 13.92
CA LYS A 6 -22.72 4.95 12.61
C LYS A 6 -22.02 3.88 11.77
N VAL A 7 -20.70 3.70 11.93
CA VAL A 7 -19.97 2.61 11.26
C VAL A 7 -20.47 1.27 11.78
N ASP A 8 -20.63 1.11 13.09
CA ASP A 8 -21.11 -0.14 13.69
C ASP A 8 -22.56 -0.44 13.29
N GLU A 9 -23.43 0.58 13.25
CA GLU A 9 -24.80 0.45 12.75
C GLU A 9 -24.84 -0.02 11.30
N LEU A 10 -24.07 0.63 10.42
CA LEU A 10 -24.00 0.30 8.99
C LEU A 10 -23.38 -1.09 8.77
N LEU A 11 -22.37 -1.48 9.54
CA LEU A 11 -21.82 -2.84 9.53
C LEU A 11 -22.87 -3.87 9.96
N GLY A 12 -23.65 -3.58 11.00
CA GLY A 12 -24.75 -4.44 11.44
C GLY A 12 -25.79 -4.65 10.34
N LEU A 13 -26.15 -3.58 9.62
CA LEU A 13 -27.00 -3.66 8.44
C LEU A 13 -26.35 -4.53 7.35
N LEU A 14 -25.08 -4.26 7.02
CA LEU A 14 -24.34 -4.98 5.96
C LEU A 14 -24.25 -6.48 6.22
N ILE A 15 -23.94 -6.86 7.46
CA ILE A 15 -23.81 -8.26 7.89
C ILE A 15 -25.17 -8.95 7.92
N SER A 16 -26.21 -8.27 8.39
CA SER A 16 -27.54 -8.87 8.52
C SER A 16 -28.26 -9.03 7.18
N ALA A 17 -27.80 -8.35 6.12
CA ALA A 17 -28.50 -8.22 4.84
C ALA A 17 -29.95 -7.73 4.97
N THR A 18 -30.28 -7.06 6.07
CA THR A 18 -31.64 -6.63 6.41
C THR A 18 -31.78 -5.16 6.08
N TYR A 19 -32.05 -4.85 4.81
CA TYR A 19 -32.26 -3.48 4.37
C TYR A 19 -33.72 -3.27 3.97
N PRO A 20 -34.38 -2.19 4.41
CA PRO A 20 -35.65 -1.76 3.82
C PRO A 20 -35.40 -1.51 2.33
N GLN A 21 -36.00 -2.34 1.45
CA GLN A 21 -35.67 -2.48 0.02
C GLN A 21 -35.77 -1.20 -0.84
N GLU A 22 -36.12 -0.05 -0.26
CA GLU A 22 -36.57 1.13 -1.03
C GLU A 22 -35.90 2.46 -0.68
N ARG A 23 -34.99 2.58 0.32
CA ARG A 23 -34.54 3.92 0.75
C ARG A 23 -33.07 4.17 1.12
N VAL A 24 -32.23 3.15 1.26
CA VAL A 24 -30.83 3.36 1.67
C VAL A 24 -29.93 2.45 0.85
N ASP A 25 -28.91 3.01 0.21
CA ASP A 25 -27.73 2.27 -0.24
C ASP A 25 -26.79 2.13 0.97
N PRO A 26 -26.82 0.99 1.70
CA PRO A 26 -26.04 0.81 2.93
C PRO A 26 -24.54 0.77 2.63
N VAL A 27 -24.13 0.27 1.46
CA VAL A 27 -22.73 0.20 1.04
C VAL A 27 -22.23 1.61 0.75
N GLY A 28 -22.96 2.37 -0.08
CA GLY A 28 -22.64 3.77 -0.33
C GLY A 28 -22.58 4.61 0.95
N ALA A 29 -23.57 4.48 1.83
CA ALA A 29 -23.59 5.18 3.12
C ALA A 29 -22.41 4.79 4.04
N PHE A 30 -22.00 3.52 4.01
CA PHE A 30 -20.85 3.02 4.75
C PHE A 30 -19.54 3.64 4.24
N PHE A 31 -19.30 3.61 2.93
CA PHE A 31 -18.10 4.22 2.34
C PHE A 31 -18.09 5.73 2.53
N SER A 32 -19.20 6.45 2.33
CA SER A 32 -19.26 7.89 2.62
C SER A 32 -18.95 8.22 4.08
N THR A 33 -19.33 7.35 5.01
CA THR A 33 -18.99 7.53 6.44
C THR A 33 -17.48 7.33 6.66
N LEU A 34 -16.88 6.30 6.06
CA LEU A 34 -15.43 6.06 6.13
C LEU A 34 -14.60 7.15 5.46
N GLU A 35 -15.06 7.69 4.32
CA GLU A 35 -14.43 8.81 3.63
C GLU A 35 -14.39 10.04 4.55
N SER A 36 -15.50 10.37 5.20
CA SER A 36 -15.57 11.46 6.18
C SER A 36 -14.65 11.23 7.38
N LEU A 37 -14.58 9.99 7.88
CA LEU A 37 -13.67 9.65 8.96
C LEU A 37 -12.19 9.78 8.54
N SER A 38 -11.88 9.47 7.29
CA SER A 38 -10.51 9.49 6.74
C SER A 38 -9.96 10.88 6.47
N GLN A 39 -10.77 11.93 6.52
CA GLN A 39 -10.32 13.31 6.28
C GLN A 39 -10.01 14.06 7.59
N ASP A 40 -10.88 13.90 8.60
CA ASP A 40 -10.88 14.82 9.75
C ASP A 40 -11.05 14.12 11.11
N SER A 41 -10.74 12.84 11.21
CA SER A 41 -10.76 12.12 12.49
C SER A 41 -9.36 12.06 13.11
N PRO A 42 -9.23 11.73 14.41
CA PRO A 42 -7.94 11.43 15.00
C PRO A 42 -7.17 10.37 14.20
N VAL A 43 -5.85 10.49 14.16
CA VAL A 43 -4.93 9.60 13.39
C VAL A 43 -5.27 8.12 13.58
N GLU A 44 -5.55 7.71 14.81
CA GLU A 44 -5.87 6.32 15.13
C GLU A 44 -7.13 5.81 14.39
N THR A 45 -8.12 6.67 14.18
CA THR A 45 -9.31 6.32 13.41
C THR A 45 -8.96 6.15 11.94
N ARG A 46 -8.22 7.11 11.37
CA ARG A 46 -7.78 7.05 9.96
C ARG A 46 -6.86 5.84 9.70
N ARG A 47 -5.98 5.52 10.66
CA ARG A 47 -5.13 4.32 10.65
C ARG A 47 -5.96 3.04 10.60
N ARG A 48 -7.03 2.94 11.39
CA ARG A 48 -7.94 1.78 11.35
C ARG A 48 -8.66 1.65 10.02
N VAL A 49 -9.07 2.75 9.40
CA VAL A 49 -9.63 2.72 8.04
C VAL A 49 -8.57 2.20 7.05
N ALA A 50 -7.34 2.70 7.13
CA ALA A 50 -6.24 2.23 6.27
C ALA A 50 -5.93 0.74 6.47
N GLU A 51 -5.98 0.23 7.71
CA GLU A 51 -5.80 -1.19 8.02
C GLU A 51 -6.94 -2.08 7.50
N ALA A 52 -8.15 -1.53 7.40
CA ALA A 52 -9.30 -2.23 6.87
C ALA A 52 -9.33 -2.27 5.33
N LEU A 53 -8.54 -1.43 4.63
CA LEU A 53 -8.56 -1.29 3.18
C LEU A 53 -8.52 -2.62 2.40
N PRO A 54 -7.69 -3.63 2.72
CA PRO A 54 -7.71 -4.89 1.99
C PRO A 54 -9.08 -5.61 2.03
N GLY A 55 -9.84 -5.44 3.11
CA GLY A 55 -11.20 -5.95 3.22
C GLY A 55 -12.20 -5.06 2.50
N LEU A 56 -12.05 -3.74 2.60
CA LEU A 56 -12.92 -2.76 1.95
C LEU A 56 -12.85 -2.85 0.43
N LEU A 57 -11.65 -3.05 -0.14
CA LEU A 57 -11.43 -3.22 -1.58
C LEU A 57 -12.13 -4.47 -2.13
N ARG A 58 -12.25 -5.53 -1.32
CA ARG A 58 -13.02 -6.74 -1.68
C ARG A 58 -14.53 -6.54 -1.57
N LEU A 59 -14.98 -5.59 -0.75
CA LEU A 59 -16.39 -5.29 -0.57
C LEU A 59 -16.91 -4.39 -1.70
N ASP A 60 -16.18 -3.32 -2.00
CA ASP A 60 -16.47 -2.39 -3.08
C ASP A 60 -15.16 -1.76 -3.56
N VAL A 61 -14.75 -2.09 -4.79
CA VAL A 61 -13.49 -1.62 -5.38
C VAL A 61 -13.52 -0.10 -5.50
N ASP A 62 -14.62 0.47 -6.01
CA ASP A 62 -14.70 1.91 -6.26
C ASP A 62 -14.66 2.70 -4.94
N GLY A 63 -15.39 2.24 -3.92
CA GLY A 63 -15.35 2.79 -2.57
C GLY A 63 -13.97 2.68 -1.91
N GLY A 64 -13.33 1.51 -2.03
CA GLY A 64 -11.98 1.29 -1.50
C GLY A 64 -10.93 2.17 -2.19
N MET A 65 -11.05 2.38 -3.50
CA MET A 65 -10.14 3.24 -4.26
C MET A 65 -10.28 4.72 -3.87
N ARG A 66 -11.50 5.23 -3.66
CA ARG A 66 -11.69 6.58 -3.12
C ARG A 66 -11.03 6.75 -1.76
N LEU A 67 -11.11 5.74 -0.89
CA LEU A 67 -10.41 5.76 0.40
C LEU A 67 -8.89 5.75 0.24
N ILE A 68 -8.33 4.96 -0.69
CA ILE A 68 -6.90 4.99 -1.02
C ILE A 68 -6.49 6.41 -1.44
N GLU A 69 -7.24 7.06 -2.33
CA GLU A 69 -6.90 8.41 -2.81
C GLU A 69 -6.87 9.44 -1.67
N ILE A 70 -7.82 9.36 -0.75
CA ILE A 70 -7.85 10.20 0.46
C ILE A 70 -6.63 9.92 1.34
N LEU A 71 -6.41 8.65 1.68
CA LEU A 71 -5.37 8.23 2.63
C LEU A 71 -3.95 8.36 2.07
N ARG A 72 -3.75 8.28 0.74
CA ARG A 72 -2.47 8.55 0.07
C ARG A 72 -2.02 10.00 0.21
N ARG A 73 -2.96 10.91 0.47
CA ARG A 73 -2.69 12.34 0.72
C ARG A 73 -2.63 12.68 2.20
N ASP A 74 -2.95 11.75 3.09
CA ASP A 74 -2.92 11.96 4.55
C ASP A 74 -1.49 12.25 5.01
N TRP A 75 -1.25 13.42 5.60
CA TRP A 75 0.02 13.75 6.21
C TRP A 75 -0.19 14.09 7.69
N ASP A 76 0.53 13.38 8.56
CA ASP A 76 0.56 13.64 9.99
C ASP A 76 1.99 13.93 10.44
N GLU A 77 2.23 14.97 11.22
CA GLU A 77 3.60 15.34 11.62
C GLU A 77 4.27 14.28 12.52
N ARG A 78 3.48 13.60 13.35
CA ARG A 78 4.00 12.63 14.33
C ARG A 78 4.20 11.25 13.70
N TRP A 79 3.24 10.81 12.91
CA TRP A 79 3.21 9.47 12.32
C TRP A 79 3.60 9.45 10.84
N LYS A 80 3.89 10.63 10.28
CA LYS A 80 4.46 10.85 8.95
C LYS A 80 3.68 10.10 7.86
N SER A 81 4.36 9.19 7.16
CA SER A 81 3.84 8.44 6.03
C SER A 81 3.15 7.11 6.40
N ASP A 82 2.88 6.84 7.67
CA ASP A 82 2.37 5.54 8.14
C ASP A 82 1.02 5.13 7.51
N ILE A 83 0.08 6.07 7.39
CA ILE A 83 -1.24 5.86 6.77
C ILE A 83 -1.09 5.69 5.25
N ARG A 84 -0.23 6.50 4.61
CA ARG A 84 0.06 6.42 3.17
C ARG A 84 0.65 5.08 2.78
N ARG A 85 1.62 4.60 3.57
CA ARG A 85 2.23 3.28 3.41
C ARG A 85 1.17 2.19 3.46
N ARG A 86 0.27 2.21 4.46
CA ARG A 86 -0.81 1.22 4.57
C ARG A 86 -1.77 1.24 3.39
N ALA A 87 -2.07 2.42 2.84
CA ALA A 87 -2.90 2.53 1.65
C ALA A 87 -2.26 1.83 0.44
N ILE A 88 -0.94 1.95 0.26
CA ILE A 88 -0.19 1.20 -0.76
C ILE A 88 -0.18 -0.31 -0.46
N GLU A 89 0.08 -0.70 0.79
CA GLU A 89 0.12 -2.12 1.21
C GLU A 89 -1.21 -2.85 1.01
N ALA A 90 -2.32 -2.13 0.85
CA ALA A 90 -3.62 -2.72 0.56
C ALA A 90 -3.83 -3.08 -0.92
N LEU A 91 -3.10 -2.45 -1.85
CA LEU A 91 -3.26 -2.63 -3.29
C LEU A 91 -3.13 -4.08 -3.81
N PRO A 92 -2.27 -4.95 -3.23
CA PRO A 92 -2.20 -6.35 -3.65
C PRO A 92 -3.54 -7.10 -3.60
N SER A 93 -4.49 -6.64 -2.77
CA SER A 93 -5.83 -7.24 -2.70
C SER A 93 -6.65 -7.09 -3.99
N LEU A 94 -6.33 -6.12 -4.86
CA LEU A 94 -7.00 -5.86 -6.15
C LEU A 94 -6.32 -6.51 -7.36
N VAL A 95 -5.10 -7.02 -7.21
CA VAL A 95 -4.29 -7.55 -8.32
C VAL A 95 -5.00 -8.66 -9.14
N PRO A 96 -5.83 -9.53 -8.54
CA PRO A 96 -6.63 -10.49 -9.31
C PRO A 96 -7.66 -9.83 -10.24
N ASP A 97 -8.21 -8.69 -9.84
CA ASP A 97 -9.42 -8.10 -10.41
C ASP A 97 -9.11 -6.93 -11.37
N ASP A 98 -8.24 -5.99 -10.99
CA ASP A 98 -7.85 -4.85 -11.82
C ASP A 98 -6.40 -4.38 -11.57
N ARG A 99 -5.49 -4.81 -12.44
CA ARG A 99 -4.07 -4.43 -12.37
C ARG A 99 -3.81 -2.98 -12.79
N SER A 100 -4.57 -2.45 -13.74
CA SER A 100 -4.37 -1.08 -14.26
C SER A 100 -4.53 -0.07 -13.14
N VAL A 101 -5.60 -0.23 -12.37
CA VAL A 101 -5.91 0.62 -11.22
C VAL A 101 -4.79 0.55 -10.18
N VAL A 102 -4.25 -0.64 -9.91
CA VAL A 102 -3.10 -0.79 -9.00
C VAL A 102 -1.88 -0.02 -9.52
N GLU A 103 -1.51 -0.21 -10.79
CA GLU A 103 -0.32 0.43 -11.37
C GLU A 103 -0.37 1.96 -11.34
N GLU A 104 -1.56 2.56 -11.47
CA GLU A 104 -1.75 4.02 -11.40
C GLU A 104 -1.40 4.58 -10.02
N GLN A 105 -1.55 3.78 -8.96
CA GLN A 105 -1.27 4.18 -7.58
C GLN A 105 0.20 3.99 -7.16
N LEU A 106 1.03 3.34 -8.00
CA LEU A 106 2.43 3.01 -7.68
C LEU A 106 3.44 4.10 -8.06
N ARG A 107 2.96 5.29 -8.41
CA ARG A 107 3.80 6.47 -8.64
C ARG A 107 4.08 7.18 -7.33
N LEU A 108 5.22 7.88 -7.27
CA LEU A 108 5.50 8.78 -6.15
C LEU A 108 4.45 9.88 -6.08
N VAL A 109 4.01 10.16 -4.86
CA VAL A 109 3.17 11.31 -4.54
C VAL A 109 3.96 12.24 -3.65
N ASP A 110 3.70 13.55 -3.76
CA ASP A 110 4.35 14.54 -2.91
C ASP A 110 4.23 14.17 -1.43
N MET A 111 5.30 14.38 -0.68
CA MET A 111 5.47 13.97 0.71
C MET A 111 5.60 12.46 0.99
N ASP A 112 5.67 11.59 -0.02
CA ASP A 112 6.07 10.21 0.23
C ASP A 112 7.47 10.16 0.88
N GLU A 113 7.63 9.24 1.82
CA GLU A 113 8.90 8.91 2.46
C GLU A 113 9.31 7.49 2.09
N ILE A 114 10.56 7.13 2.34
CA ILE A 114 11.15 5.82 2.02
C ILE A 114 10.31 4.62 2.46
N TYR A 115 9.60 4.67 3.59
CA TYR A 115 8.75 3.55 3.99
C TYR A 115 7.52 3.34 3.08
N THR A 116 7.03 4.40 2.45
CA THR A 116 6.00 4.30 1.41
C THR A 116 6.59 3.77 0.12
N VAL A 117 7.81 4.19 -0.23
CA VAL A 117 8.56 3.68 -1.39
C VAL A 117 8.82 2.18 -1.26
N ILE A 118 9.25 1.71 -0.09
CA ILE A 118 9.43 0.28 0.21
C ILE A 118 8.13 -0.48 -0.05
N ALA A 119 6.98 0.03 0.42
CA ALA A 119 5.70 -0.59 0.15
C ALA A 119 5.36 -0.60 -1.36
N ILE A 120 5.66 0.48 -2.10
CA ILE A 120 5.48 0.51 -3.56
C ILE A 120 6.29 -0.60 -4.24
N VAL A 121 7.56 -0.79 -3.83
CA VAL A 121 8.43 -1.85 -4.37
C VAL A 121 7.90 -3.24 -4.05
N GLU A 122 7.40 -3.46 -2.82
CA GLU A 122 6.76 -4.70 -2.41
C GLU A 122 5.51 -5.01 -3.27
N VAL A 123 4.70 -3.99 -3.60
CA VAL A 123 3.53 -4.17 -4.49
C VAL A 123 3.96 -4.41 -5.95
N LEU A 124 4.99 -3.72 -6.44
CA LEU A 124 5.58 -3.99 -7.76
C LEU A 124 6.08 -5.43 -7.84
N HIS A 125 6.73 -5.93 -6.79
CA HIS A 125 7.18 -7.33 -6.74
C HIS A 125 5.99 -8.29 -6.79
N HIS A 126 4.92 -8.02 -6.03
CA HIS A 126 3.70 -8.82 -6.08
C HIS A 126 3.08 -8.84 -7.49
N LEU A 127 3.01 -7.69 -8.18
CA LEU A 127 2.55 -7.62 -9.57
C LEU A 127 3.42 -8.47 -10.49
N ARG A 128 4.75 -8.37 -10.34
CA ARG A 128 5.72 -9.15 -11.12
C ARG A 128 5.55 -10.65 -10.92
N ALA A 129 5.41 -11.09 -9.67
CA ALA A 129 5.23 -12.49 -9.29
C ALA A 129 3.95 -13.11 -9.86
N SER A 130 2.94 -12.28 -10.18
CA SER A 130 1.73 -12.73 -10.88
C SER A 130 1.99 -13.20 -12.32
N GLY A 131 3.21 -13.04 -12.84
CA GLY A 131 3.70 -13.56 -14.13
C GLY A 131 3.19 -12.82 -15.36
N ARG A 132 2.18 -11.94 -15.21
CA ARG A 132 1.65 -11.12 -16.30
C ARG A 132 2.43 -9.81 -16.38
N HIS A 133 2.88 -9.44 -17.57
CA HIS A 133 3.53 -8.15 -17.84
C HIS A 133 4.80 -7.85 -17.03
N VAL A 134 5.63 -8.85 -16.72
CA VAL A 134 6.93 -8.68 -16.02
C VAL A 134 7.73 -7.48 -16.55
N ARG A 135 7.86 -7.33 -17.88
CA ARG A 135 8.58 -6.19 -18.51
C ARG A 135 7.93 -4.83 -18.25
N ARG A 136 6.62 -4.77 -18.04
CA ARG A 136 5.91 -3.53 -17.70
C ARG A 136 6.19 -3.17 -16.24
N THR A 137 6.12 -4.15 -15.34
CA THR A 137 6.44 -3.95 -13.93
C THR A 137 7.90 -3.55 -13.71
N GLU A 138 8.84 -4.14 -14.47
CA GLU A 138 10.25 -3.72 -14.46
C GLU A 138 10.41 -2.26 -14.91
N ARG A 139 9.70 -1.83 -15.95
CA ARG A 139 9.70 -0.41 -16.37
C ARG A 139 9.08 0.52 -15.33
N LEU A 140 8.04 0.11 -14.63
CA LEU A 140 7.46 0.89 -13.52
C LEU A 140 8.48 1.07 -12.40
N PHE A 141 9.24 0.02 -12.08
CA PHE A 141 10.33 0.11 -11.11
C PHE A 141 11.47 1.03 -11.59
N GLU A 142 11.89 0.91 -12.86
CA GLU A 142 12.90 1.80 -13.44
C GLU A 142 12.48 3.28 -13.36
N ASN A 143 11.22 3.57 -13.69
CA ASN A 143 10.66 4.92 -13.57
C ASN A 143 10.65 5.39 -12.12
N LEU A 144 10.22 4.54 -11.17
CA LEU A 144 10.26 4.86 -9.74
C LEU A 144 11.68 5.25 -9.30
N VAL A 145 12.70 4.47 -9.68
CA VAL A 145 14.10 4.78 -9.33
C VAL A 145 14.56 6.10 -9.96
N GLN A 146 14.15 6.38 -11.20
CA GLN A 146 14.45 7.65 -11.84
C GLN A 146 13.80 8.82 -11.10
N ASP A 147 12.51 8.70 -10.77
CA ASP A 147 11.75 9.70 -10.03
C ASP A 147 12.38 9.98 -8.66
N LEU A 148 12.86 8.94 -7.95
CA LEU A 148 13.56 9.10 -6.67
C LEU A 148 14.84 9.92 -6.82
N ARG A 149 15.64 9.65 -7.86
CA ARG A 149 16.91 10.35 -8.13
C ARG A 149 16.71 11.81 -8.54
N GLU A 150 15.61 12.11 -9.21
CA GLU A 150 15.25 13.46 -9.64
C GLU A 150 14.55 14.26 -8.51
N SER A 151 14.16 13.58 -7.43
CA SER A 151 13.43 14.13 -6.29
C SER A 151 14.36 14.40 -5.10
N ARG A 152 13.75 14.67 -3.92
CA ARG A 152 14.43 15.00 -2.67
C ARG A 152 15.06 13.82 -1.91
N TYR A 153 15.08 12.63 -2.49
CA TYR A 153 15.54 11.42 -1.80
C TYR A 153 17.07 11.35 -1.77
N GLU A 154 17.61 10.85 -0.68
CA GLU A 154 19.04 10.68 -0.51
C GLU A 154 19.56 9.43 -1.27
N GLU A 155 20.85 9.40 -1.61
CA GLU A 155 21.42 8.26 -2.34
C GLU A 155 21.29 6.93 -1.58
N ASN A 156 21.30 6.95 -0.24
CA ASN A 156 21.06 5.77 0.59
C ASN A 156 19.62 5.24 0.41
N GLU A 157 18.60 6.09 0.31
CA GLU A 157 17.20 5.71 0.08
C GLU A 157 17.01 5.11 -1.32
N VAL A 158 17.65 5.70 -2.33
CA VAL A 158 17.67 5.16 -3.69
C VAL A 158 18.37 3.80 -3.72
N ALA A 159 19.53 3.67 -3.08
CA ALA A 159 20.28 2.42 -3.01
C ALA A 159 19.47 1.33 -2.31
N ALA A 160 18.80 1.65 -1.19
CA ALA A 160 17.94 0.71 -0.48
C ALA A 160 16.77 0.22 -1.34
N THR A 161 16.18 1.11 -2.11
CA THR A 161 15.10 0.79 -3.06
C THR A 161 15.55 -0.21 -4.12
N VAL A 162 16.75 -0.01 -4.69
CA VAL A 162 17.35 -0.92 -5.68
C VAL A 162 17.69 -2.27 -5.05
N VAL A 163 18.34 -2.28 -3.89
CA VAL A 163 18.70 -3.51 -3.19
C VAL A 163 17.47 -4.34 -2.85
N LEU A 164 16.40 -3.71 -2.35
CA LEU A 164 15.14 -4.40 -2.07
C LEU A 164 14.59 -5.08 -3.33
N TRP A 165 14.54 -4.37 -4.45
CA TRP A 165 14.04 -4.93 -5.71
C TRP A 165 14.86 -6.14 -6.18
N ASP A 166 16.19 -6.05 -6.13
CA ASP A 166 17.08 -7.15 -6.53
C ASP A 166 16.92 -8.37 -5.62
N VAL A 167 16.81 -8.15 -4.31
CA VAL A 167 16.57 -9.19 -3.31
C VAL A 167 15.24 -9.90 -3.57
N LEU A 168 14.16 -9.14 -3.82
CA LEU A 168 12.84 -9.70 -4.12
C LEU A 168 12.82 -10.46 -5.45
N LYS A 169 13.52 -9.95 -6.48
CA LYS A 169 13.69 -10.65 -7.76
C LYS A 169 14.46 -11.96 -7.60
N ALA A 170 15.49 -11.98 -6.76
CA ALA A 170 16.24 -13.19 -6.46
C ALA A 170 15.37 -14.22 -5.74
N ALA A 171 14.51 -13.79 -4.81
CA ALA A 171 13.56 -14.66 -4.12
C ALA A 171 12.59 -15.38 -5.07
N ASP A 172 12.14 -14.72 -6.14
CA ASP A 172 11.32 -15.35 -7.19
C ASP A 172 12.09 -16.38 -8.02
N ALA A 173 13.39 -16.19 -8.20
CA ALA A 173 14.23 -17.04 -9.04
C ALA A 173 14.63 -18.32 -8.31
N ASP A 174 15.28 -18.18 -7.15
CA ASP A 174 15.64 -19.29 -6.28
C ASP A 174 16.08 -18.80 -4.88
N LYS A 175 15.87 -19.65 -3.87
CA LYS A 175 16.19 -19.32 -2.47
C LYS A 175 17.68 -19.12 -2.21
N ALA A 176 18.58 -19.76 -2.96
CA ALA A 176 20.01 -19.66 -2.70
C ALA A 176 20.54 -18.28 -3.13
N SER A 177 20.09 -17.78 -4.27
CA SER A 177 20.38 -16.41 -4.74
C SER A 177 19.87 -15.35 -3.76
N ALA A 178 18.62 -15.50 -3.30
CA ALA A 178 18.01 -14.58 -2.33
C ALA A 178 18.79 -14.55 -1.00
N ARG A 179 19.14 -15.73 -0.48
CA ARG A 179 19.97 -15.87 0.72
C ARG A 179 21.36 -15.25 0.54
N GLY A 180 22.00 -15.44 -0.60
CA GLY A 180 23.31 -14.83 -0.89
C GLY A 180 23.26 -13.30 -0.85
N LEU A 181 22.19 -12.68 -1.36
CA LEU A 181 21.99 -11.24 -1.24
C LEU A 181 21.68 -10.82 0.20
N PHE A 182 20.84 -11.58 0.92
CA PHE A 182 20.56 -11.30 2.33
C PHE A 182 21.85 -11.29 3.17
N GLU A 183 22.66 -12.35 3.07
CA GLU A 183 23.92 -12.46 3.82
C GLU A 183 24.90 -11.33 3.50
N ARG A 184 24.90 -10.84 2.25
CA ARG A 184 25.70 -9.69 1.82
C ARG A 184 25.25 -8.38 2.47
N TYR A 185 23.95 -8.17 2.62
CA TYR A 185 23.38 -6.87 2.99
C TYR A 185 22.83 -6.79 4.42
N MET A 186 22.76 -7.91 5.17
CA MET A 186 22.17 -7.94 6.51
C MET A 186 22.89 -7.05 7.54
N ASN A 187 24.16 -6.72 7.31
CA ASN A 187 24.97 -5.84 8.15
C ASN A 187 25.32 -4.51 7.45
N ASP A 188 24.60 -4.14 6.40
CA ASP A 188 24.83 -2.87 5.68
C ASP A 188 24.61 -1.68 6.62
N GLU A 189 25.43 -0.62 6.50
CA GLU A 189 25.30 0.59 7.33
C GLU A 189 24.02 1.38 7.01
N ASN A 190 23.44 1.16 5.84
CA ASN A 190 22.18 1.75 5.43
C ASN A 190 21.00 1.08 6.13
N VAL A 191 20.43 1.77 7.11
CA VAL A 191 19.27 1.30 7.89
C VAL A 191 18.07 0.93 7.02
N TYR A 192 17.87 1.59 5.87
CA TYR A 192 16.75 1.30 4.98
C TYR A 192 16.92 -0.04 4.26
N ILE A 193 18.16 -0.45 3.97
CA ILE A 193 18.45 -1.81 3.49
C ILE A 193 18.09 -2.82 4.59
N GLN A 194 18.54 -2.59 5.82
CA GLN A 194 18.25 -3.50 6.93
C GLN A 194 16.74 -3.66 7.16
N VAL A 195 15.98 -2.56 7.16
CA VAL A 195 14.52 -2.60 7.29
C VAL A 195 13.88 -3.35 6.11
N SER A 196 14.32 -3.08 4.90
CA SER A 196 13.83 -3.74 3.68
C SER A 196 14.00 -5.27 3.76
N LEU A 197 15.17 -5.74 4.20
CA LEU A 197 15.44 -7.16 4.40
C LEU A 197 14.61 -7.75 5.54
N ALA A 198 14.53 -7.07 6.69
CA ALA A 198 13.80 -7.57 7.86
C ALA A 198 12.31 -7.74 7.59
N ARG A 199 11.69 -6.80 6.86
CA ARG A 199 10.27 -6.89 6.45
C ARG A 199 9.99 -8.08 5.54
N ASN A 200 10.97 -8.41 4.68
CA ASN A 200 10.81 -9.41 3.63
C ASN A 200 11.49 -10.75 3.95
N ILE A 201 11.98 -10.95 5.18
CA ILE A 201 12.76 -12.13 5.59
C ILE A 201 12.04 -13.46 5.35
N ARG A 202 10.70 -13.47 5.28
CA ARG A 202 9.93 -14.68 4.99
C ARG A 202 10.08 -15.17 3.55
N LEU A 203 10.51 -14.29 2.64
CA LEU A 203 10.75 -14.58 1.23
C LEU A 203 12.20 -15.03 0.96
N LEU A 204 13.10 -14.85 1.93
CA LEU A 204 14.55 -15.09 1.83
C LEU A 204 14.93 -16.41 2.49
#